data_AF-A0A8T0Y533-F1
#
_entry.id   AF-A0A8T0Y533-F1
#
_cell.length_a   1.000
_cell.length_b   1.000
_cell.length_c   1.000
_cell.angle_alpha   90.00
_cell.angle_beta   90.00
_cell.angle_gamma   90.00
#
_symmetry.space_group_name_H-M   'P 1'
#
loop_
_entity.id
_entity.type
_entity.pdbx_description
1 polymer ?
#
loop_
_entity_poly.entity_id
_entity_poly.type
_entity_poly.pdbx_seq_one_letter_code
_entity_poly.pdbx_strand_id
1 'polypeptide(L)'
;MEVIGAGIGRDVKDYSVEYTNSELGKTNRERTLQLAEVSEDFICHSTLNYRPIATGFWNQLKALTKKQQLTYWRNPQYNFMRMFLFPLFAVIFGTTFYQLSAASVKKINSHIGLIYNSMDFIGVINLMTVLEVTCAERAVFYRERMSNYYGPLPYSLSLWFAEIPYLIIVIILFVTIEYWLVGWSNDAGDFFFFMFVFYLYTSSCTYVGQWMSALMPNEKVANVAVGALSCLFNLFSG
;
A
#
# COMPACT_ATOMS: atom_id res chain seq x y z
N MET A 1 -21.56 -12.09 -57.72
CA MET A 1 -22.02 -10.92 -58.51
C MET A 1 -23.39 -10.61 -57.95
N GLU A 2 -23.75 -9.45 -57.42
CA GLU A 2 -23.23 -8.09 -57.42
C GLU A 2 -23.60 -7.49 -56.06
N VAL A 3 -22.77 -6.63 -55.48
CA VAL A 3 -23.27 -5.66 -54.50
C VAL A 3 -22.59 -4.32 -54.80
N ILE A 4 -23.24 -3.52 -55.65
CA ILE A 4 -23.03 -2.08 -55.69
C ILE A 4 -24.40 -1.41 -55.57
N GLY A 5 -24.58 -0.71 -54.45
CA GLY A 5 -25.38 0.52 -54.34
C GLY A 5 -26.89 0.46 -54.57
N ALA A 6 -27.66 0.51 -53.47
CA ALA A 6 -28.89 1.31 -53.38
C ALA A 6 -29.23 1.56 -51.91
N GLY A 7 -29.11 2.80 -51.45
CA GLY A 7 -29.61 3.21 -50.15
C GLY A 7 -31.14 3.27 -50.17
N ILE A 8 -31.79 2.26 -49.60
CA ILE A 8 -33.24 2.23 -49.39
C ILE A 8 -33.47 1.62 -48.00
N GLY A 9 -34.09 2.39 -47.11
CA GLY A 9 -34.63 1.99 -45.79
C GLY A 9 -33.75 1.03 -44.98
N ARG A 10 -32.99 1.52 -44.00
CA ARG A 10 -32.38 0.65 -42.99
C ARG A 10 -33.50 0.00 -42.19
N ASP A 11 -34.01 -1.12 -42.67
CA ASP A 11 -34.77 -2.06 -41.88
C ASP A 11 -33.78 -2.56 -40.84
N VAL A 12 -33.80 -1.96 -39.65
CA VAL A 12 -32.88 -2.30 -38.55
C VAL A 12 -33.32 -3.69 -38.10
N LYS A 13 -32.80 -4.71 -38.77
CA LYS A 13 -33.01 -6.10 -38.37
C LYS A 13 -32.43 -6.27 -36.98
N ASP A 14 -33.31 -6.50 -36.03
CA ASP A 14 -32.91 -6.84 -34.68
C ASP A 14 -32.49 -8.32 -34.66
N TYR A 15 -31.17 -8.53 -34.79
CA TYR A 15 -30.57 -9.86 -34.74
C TYR A 15 -30.87 -10.62 -33.45
N SER A 16 -31.25 -9.94 -32.36
CA SER A 16 -31.67 -10.61 -31.13
C SER A 16 -33.03 -11.32 -31.30
N VAL A 17 -33.97 -10.71 -32.02
CA VAL A 17 -35.29 -11.27 -32.31
C VAL A 17 -35.17 -12.38 -33.35
N GLU A 18 -34.36 -12.18 -34.39
CA GLU A 18 -34.10 -13.19 -35.42
C GLU A 18 -33.42 -14.44 -34.84
N TYR A 19 -32.43 -14.27 -33.96
CA TYR A 19 -31.79 -15.38 -33.26
C TYR A 19 -32.76 -16.11 -32.31
N THR A 20 -33.60 -15.37 -31.57
CA THR A 20 -34.59 -15.97 -30.65
C THR A 20 -35.62 -16.82 -31.40
N ASN A 21 -36.01 -16.41 -32.60
CA ASN A 21 -36.98 -17.12 -33.43
C ASN A 21 -36.35 -18.26 -34.25
N SER A 22 -35.02 -18.26 -34.42
CA SER A 22 -34.29 -19.31 -35.14
C SER A 22 -34.33 -20.66 -34.43
N GLU A 23 -34.18 -21.75 -35.18
CA GLU A 23 -34.02 -23.10 -34.60
C GLU A 23 -32.80 -23.19 -33.69
N LEU A 24 -31.70 -22.52 -34.06
CA LEU A 24 -30.46 -22.50 -33.29
C LEU A 24 -30.67 -21.88 -31.89
N GLY A 25 -31.46 -20.81 -31.80
CA GLY A 25 -31.84 -20.18 -30.53
C GLY A 25 -32.65 -21.11 -29.63
N LYS A 26 -33.59 -21.86 -30.21
CA LYS A 26 -34.40 -22.87 -29.48
C LYS A 26 -33.53 -24.02 -28.98
N THR A 27 -32.67 -24.59 -29.83
CA THR A 27 -31.74 -25.67 -29.46
C THR A 27 -30.76 -25.25 -28.37
N ASN A 28 -30.16 -24.05 -28.48
CA ASN A 28 -29.25 -23.54 -27.45
C ASN A 28 -29.97 -23.30 -26.11
N ARG A 29 -31.24 -22.85 -26.15
CA ARG A 29 -32.06 -22.68 -24.95
C ARG A 29 -32.37 -24.02 -24.28
N GLU A 30 -32.79 -25.02 -25.02
CA GLU A 30 -33.02 -26.38 -24.49
C GLU A 30 -31.75 -26.97 -23.88
N ARG A 31 -30.61 -26.86 -24.58
CA ARG A 31 -29.31 -27.29 -24.06
C ARG A 31 -28.91 -26.57 -22.77
N THR A 32 -29.19 -25.28 -22.67
CA THR A 32 -28.91 -24.51 -21.46
C THR A 32 -29.80 -24.96 -20.29
N LEU A 33 -31.08 -25.25 -20.54
CA LEU A 33 -31.99 -25.79 -19.52
C LEU A 33 -31.53 -27.16 -19.03
N GLN A 34 -31.10 -28.05 -19.93
CA GLN A 34 -30.52 -29.35 -19.58
C GLN A 34 -29.25 -29.22 -18.74
N LEU A 35 -28.38 -28.26 -19.05
CA LEU A 35 -27.16 -27.99 -18.27
C LEU A 35 -27.43 -27.29 -16.94
N ALA A 36 -28.59 -26.62 -16.81
CA ALA A 36 -29.02 -25.96 -15.58
C ALA A 36 -29.72 -26.94 -14.61
N GLU A 37 -30.17 -28.10 -15.09
CA GLU A 37 -30.62 -29.18 -14.22
C GLU A 37 -29.44 -29.68 -13.38
N VAL A 38 -29.62 -29.66 -12.05
CA VAL A 38 -28.59 -30.06 -11.10
C VAL A 38 -28.44 -31.58 -11.18
N SER A 39 -27.39 -32.07 -11.83
CA SER A 39 -27.08 -33.50 -11.81
C SER A 39 -26.63 -33.93 -10.41
N GLU A 40 -26.95 -35.15 -10.00
CA GLU A 40 -26.51 -35.70 -8.71
C GLU A 40 -24.97 -35.75 -8.60
N ASP A 41 -24.26 -35.94 -9.72
CA ASP A 41 -22.80 -35.85 -9.82
C ASP A 41 -22.25 -34.44 -9.51
N PHE A 42 -23.02 -33.39 -9.80
CA PHE A 42 -22.64 -32.01 -9.49
C PHE A 42 -22.63 -31.74 -7.98
N ILE A 43 -23.41 -32.50 -7.20
CA ILE A 43 -23.42 -32.44 -5.73
C ILE A 43 -22.14 -33.05 -5.14
N CYS A 44 -21.56 -34.07 -5.80
CA CYS A 44 -20.26 -34.64 -5.43
C CYS A 44 -19.12 -33.61 -5.55
N HIS A 45 -19.19 -32.73 -6.56
CA HIS A 45 -18.27 -31.61 -6.76
C HIS A 45 -18.82 -30.27 -6.21
N SER A 46 -19.69 -30.34 -5.20
CA SER A 46 -20.35 -29.17 -4.64
C SER A 46 -19.35 -28.06 -4.27
N THR A 47 -19.60 -26.87 -4.82
CA THR A 47 -18.85 -25.64 -4.57
C THR A 47 -18.97 -25.12 -3.14
N LEU A 48 -19.76 -25.79 -2.26
CA LEU A 48 -19.91 -25.42 -0.84
C LEU A 48 -18.56 -25.37 -0.09
N ASN A 49 -17.58 -26.17 -0.49
CA ASN A 49 -16.21 -26.16 0.06
C ASN A 49 -15.17 -25.79 -1.00
N TYR A 50 -15.53 -24.99 -2.01
CA TYR A 50 -14.57 -24.51 -3.00
C TYR A 50 -13.58 -23.53 -2.34
N ARG A 51 -12.33 -23.96 -2.22
CA ARG A 51 -11.22 -23.04 -1.93
C ARG A 51 -10.73 -22.50 -3.28
N PRO A 52 -11.01 -21.23 -3.61
CA PRO A 52 -10.61 -20.67 -4.90
C PRO A 52 -9.08 -20.63 -5.08
N ILE A 53 -8.33 -20.68 -3.98
CA ILE A 53 -6.86 -20.65 -3.98
C ILE A 53 -6.32 -22.04 -3.62
N ALA A 54 -5.46 -22.59 -4.48
CA ALA A 54 -4.93 -23.95 -4.33
C ALA A 54 -3.85 -24.08 -3.23
N THR A 55 -3.13 -23.01 -2.90
CA THR A 55 -1.97 -23.05 -1.99
C THR A 55 -2.33 -22.63 -0.56
N GLY A 56 -1.58 -23.14 0.43
CA GLY A 56 -1.72 -22.73 1.83
C GLY A 56 -1.21 -21.32 2.12
N PHE A 57 -1.70 -20.72 3.21
CA PHE A 57 -1.39 -19.35 3.63
C PHE A 57 0.13 -19.04 3.69
N TRP A 58 0.91 -19.92 4.30
CA TRP A 58 2.36 -19.73 4.46
C TRP A 58 3.13 -19.75 3.15
N ASN A 59 2.70 -20.57 2.19
CA ASN A 59 3.29 -20.61 0.86
C ASN A 59 3.00 -19.30 0.10
N GLN A 60 1.77 -18.78 0.21
CA GLN A 60 1.39 -17.49 -0.34
C GLN A 60 2.23 -16.37 0.28
N LEU A 61 2.31 -16.32 1.62
CA LEU A 61 3.07 -15.29 2.33
C LEU A 61 4.55 -15.30 1.94
N LYS A 62 5.21 -16.46 1.94
CA LYS A 62 6.63 -16.57 1.57
C LYS A 62 6.91 -16.12 0.14
N ALA A 63 6.05 -16.51 -0.81
CA ALA A 63 6.18 -16.11 -2.21
C ALA A 63 5.96 -14.61 -2.38
N LEU A 64 4.95 -14.05 -1.71
CA LEU A 64 4.62 -12.63 -1.74
C LEU A 64 5.68 -11.77 -1.08
N THR A 65 6.19 -12.14 0.10
CA THR A 65 7.28 -11.40 0.75
C THR A 65 8.52 -11.38 -0.12
N LYS A 66 8.86 -12.50 -0.78
CA LYS A 66 9.99 -12.54 -1.73
C LYS A 66 9.75 -11.63 -2.93
N LYS A 67 8.54 -11.64 -3.50
CA LYS A 67 8.14 -10.74 -4.59
C LYS A 67 8.30 -9.28 -4.16
N GLN A 68 7.76 -8.92 -2.99
CA GLN A 68 7.76 -7.56 -2.49
C GLN A 68 9.16 -7.04 -2.20
N GLN A 69 9.99 -7.86 -1.55
CA GLN A 69 11.39 -7.52 -1.29
C GLN A 69 12.16 -7.27 -2.60
N LEU A 70 11.92 -8.10 -3.63
CA LEU A 70 12.53 -7.92 -4.94
C LEU A 70 12.01 -6.66 -5.65
N THR A 71 10.73 -6.33 -5.52
CA THR A 71 10.18 -5.07 -6.07
C THR A 71 10.86 -3.87 -5.42
N TYR A 72 10.97 -3.87 -4.09
CA TYR A 72 11.60 -2.78 -3.34
C TYR A 72 13.09 -2.65 -3.61
N TRP A 73 13.78 -3.77 -3.85
CA TRP A 73 15.18 -3.78 -4.25
C TRP A 73 15.39 -3.27 -5.68
N ARG A 74 14.52 -3.68 -6.62
CA ARG A 74 14.61 -3.30 -8.04
C ARG A 74 14.09 -1.91 -8.33
N ASN A 75 13.30 -1.32 -7.43
CA ASN A 75 12.88 0.07 -7.47
C ASN A 75 13.71 0.90 -6.48
N PRO A 76 14.98 1.22 -6.80
CA PRO A 76 15.84 1.94 -5.88
C PRO A 76 15.33 3.36 -5.62
N GLN A 77 14.56 3.96 -6.53
CA GLN A 77 14.14 5.36 -6.40
C GLN A 77 13.38 5.62 -5.09
N TYR A 78 12.55 4.68 -4.64
CA TYR A 78 11.82 4.83 -3.38
C TYR A 78 12.74 4.75 -2.15
N ASN A 79 13.48 3.65 -2.00
CA ASN A 79 14.28 3.40 -0.80
C ASN A 79 15.59 4.21 -0.76
N PHE A 80 16.25 4.39 -1.90
CA PHE A 80 17.48 5.16 -2.01
C PHE A 80 17.26 6.64 -1.71
N MET A 81 16.15 7.23 -2.17
CA MET A 81 15.82 8.62 -1.85
C MET A 81 15.61 8.81 -0.35
N ARG A 82 14.94 7.88 0.33
CA ARG A 82 14.79 7.90 1.80
C ARG A 82 16.14 7.78 2.51
N MET A 83 16.98 6.83 2.09
CA MET A 83 18.32 6.61 2.65
C MET A 83 19.25 7.83 2.46
N PHE A 84 19.04 8.64 1.43
CA PHE A 84 19.84 9.84 1.18
C PHE A 84 19.26 11.10 1.86
N LEU A 85 17.96 11.32 1.74
CA LEU A 85 17.31 12.54 2.24
C LEU A 85 17.20 12.58 3.77
N PHE A 86 17.03 11.44 4.43
CA PHE A 86 16.82 11.43 5.87
C PHE A 86 18.08 11.84 6.63
N PRO A 87 19.28 11.29 6.33
CA PRO A 87 20.53 11.82 6.87
C PRO A 87 20.70 13.32 6.63
N LEU A 88 20.34 13.81 5.44
CA LEU A 88 20.43 15.23 5.12
C LEU A 88 19.53 16.07 6.03
N PHE A 89 18.28 15.65 6.24
CA PHE A 89 17.36 16.30 7.18
C PHE A 89 17.84 16.19 8.63
N ALA A 90 18.42 15.05 9.03
CA ALA A 90 19.00 14.89 10.37
C ALA A 90 20.15 15.88 10.61
N VAL A 91 21.00 16.12 9.61
CA VAL A 91 22.05 17.16 9.68
C VAL A 91 21.43 18.55 9.78
N ILE A 92 20.41 18.87 8.98
CA ILE A 92 19.77 20.19 9.02
C ILE A 92 19.13 20.46 10.39
N PHE A 93 18.33 19.52 10.90
CA PHE A 93 17.69 19.65 12.21
C PHE A 93 18.73 19.65 13.35
N GLY A 94 19.68 18.71 13.32
CA GLY A 94 20.72 18.59 14.33
C GLY A 94 21.66 19.79 14.41
N THR A 95 22.01 20.41 13.27
CA THR A 95 22.85 21.62 13.26
C THR A 95 22.10 22.87 13.70
N THR A 96 20.79 22.97 13.40
CA THR A 96 19.95 24.09 13.86
C THR A 96 19.85 24.14 15.39
N PHE A 97 19.87 22.98 16.04
CA PHE A 97 19.81 22.83 17.50
C PHE A 97 21.09 22.22 18.09
N TYR A 98 22.25 22.59 17.51
CA TYR A 98 23.53 22.03 17.91
C TYR A 98 23.83 22.27 19.39
N GLN A 99 24.16 21.19 20.11
CA GLN A 99 24.52 21.20 21.54
C GLN A 99 23.62 22.07 22.41
N LEU A 100 22.31 21.86 22.30
CA LEU A 100 21.33 22.64 23.04
C LEU A 100 21.39 22.30 24.55
N SER A 101 21.69 23.31 25.37
CA SER A 101 21.75 23.16 26.84
C SER A 101 20.35 23.14 27.48
N ALA A 102 20.08 22.21 28.40
CA ALA A 102 18.80 22.09 29.10
C ALA A 102 18.61 23.04 30.30
N ALA A 103 19.43 24.09 30.45
CA ALA A 103 19.48 24.91 31.66
C ALA A 103 18.28 25.87 31.89
N SER A 104 17.36 26.01 30.93
CA SER A 104 16.22 26.94 31.00
C SER A 104 14.97 26.32 30.41
N VAL A 105 13.80 26.66 30.98
CA VAL A 105 12.48 26.23 30.50
C VAL A 105 12.31 26.51 28.99
N LYS A 106 12.80 27.65 28.51
CA LYS A 106 12.75 28.00 27.07
C LYS A 106 13.52 27.01 26.20
N LYS A 107 14.67 26.52 26.68
CA LYS A 107 15.51 25.55 25.97
C LYS A 107 14.92 24.13 26.05
N ILE A 108 14.28 23.78 27.16
CA ILE A 108 13.50 22.54 27.29
C ILE A 108 12.37 22.51 26.25
N ASN A 109 11.61 23.61 26.12
CA ASN A 109 10.59 23.73 25.07
C ASN A 109 11.17 23.62 23.66
N SER A 110 12.40 24.08 23.45
CA SER A 110 13.09 23.94 22.16
C SER A 110 13.47 22.48 21.86
N HIS A 111 13.87 21.69 22.86
CA HIS A 111 14.08 20.25 22.69
C HIS A 111 12.78 19.51 22.36
N ILE A 112 11.68 19.82 23.08
CA ILE A 112 10.37 19.21 22.82
C ILE A 112 9.90 19.56 21.40
N GLY A 113 10.01 20.83 21.01
CA GLY A 113 9.67 21.30 19.67
C GLY A 113 10.50 20.64 18.57
N LEU A 114 11.80 20.41 18.82
CA LEU A 114 12.66 19.68 17.89
C LEU A 114 12.21 18.24 17.71
N ILE A 115 12.01 17.50 18.81
CA ILE A 115 11.57 16.09 18.76
C ILE A 115 10.24 15.99 18.01
N TYR A 116 9.29 16.86 18.34
CA TYR A 116 7.99 16.89 17.66
C TYR A 116 8.15 17.17 16.15
N ASN A 117 8.87 18.22 15.78
CA ASN A 117 9.03 18.61 14.39
C ASN A 117 9.82 17.58 13.57
N SER A 118 10.85 16.95 14.15
CA SER A 118 11.63 15.93 13.46
C SER A 118 10.85 14.64 13.26
N MET A 119 10.10 14.21 14.27
CA MET A 119 9.20 13.06 14.15
C MET A 119 8.10 13.33 13.12
N ASP A 120 7.36 14.43 13.22
CA ASP A 120 6.27 14.74 12.29
C ASP A 120 6.76 14.87 10.84
N PHE A 121 7.83 15.63 10.62
CA PHE A 121 8.36 15.84 9.28
C PHE A 121 8.78 14.53 8.61
N ILE A 122 9.49 13.66 9.34
CA ILE A 122 9.89 12.35 8.83
C ILE A 122 8.67 11.43 8.68
N GLY A 123 7.75 11.43 9.63
CA GLY A 123 6.51 10.64 9.58
C GLY A 123 5.67 10.96 8.34
N VAL A 124 5.41 12.24 8.08
CA VAL A 124 4.63 12.72 6.93
C VAL A 124 5.31 12.38 5.61
N ILE A 125 6.63 12.58 5.49
CA ILE A 125 7.36 12.20 4.27
C ILE A 125 7.24 10.69 3.98
N ASN A 126 7.40 9.84 4.99
CA ASN A 126 7.22 8.38 4.81
C ASN A 126 5.79 8.03 4.39
N LEU A 127 4.82 8.66 5.05
CA LEU A 127 3.41 8.39 4.81
C LEU A 127 2.99 8.78 3.38
N MET A 128 3.48 9.91 2.85
CA MET A 128 3.21 10.31 1.47
C MET A 128 3.94 9.44 0.45
N THR A 129 5.22 9.13 0.69
CA THR A 129 6.02 8.36 -0.27
C THR A 129 5.58 6.90 -0.40
N VAL A 130 5.18 6.26 0.70
CA VAL A 130 4.68 4.87 0.66
C VAL A 130 3.34 4.77 -0.06
N LEU A 131 2.52 5.82 0.00
CA LEU A 131 1.20 5.87 -0.63
C LEU A 131 1.33 5.75 -2.16
N GLU A 132 2.24 6.51 -2.77
CA GLU A 132 2.46 6.48 -4.22
C GLU A 132 2.89 5.09 -4.70
N VAL A 133 3.84 4.47 -3.99
CA VAL A 133 4.33 3.11 -4.29
C VAL A 133 3.20 2.08 -4.15
N THR A 134 2.43 2.14 -3.07
CA THR A 134 1.36 1.17 -2.81
C THR A 134 0.18 1.35 -3.80
N CYS A 135 -0.15 2.60 -4.17
CA CYS A 135 -1.14 2.89 -5.20
C CYS A 135 -0.74 2.32 -6.57
N ALA A 136 0.54 2.36 -6.94
CA ALA A 136 1.04 1.78 -8.18
C ALA A 136 0.92 0.25 -8.21
N GLU A 137 1.18 -0.43 -7.08
CA GLU A 137 1.09 -1.90 -6.99
C GLU A 137 -0.35 -2.43 -6.98
N ARG A 138 -1.33 -1.60 -6.62
CA ARG A 138 -2.74 -1.98 -6.52
C ARG A 138 -3.32 -2.59 -7.80
N ALA A 139 -2.94 -2.07 -8.98
CA ALA A 139 -3.41 -2.63 -10.25
C ALA A 139 -2.94 -4.07 -10.46
N VAL A 140 -1.70 -4.37 -10.02
CA VAL A 140 -1.14 -5.71 -10.04
C VAL A 140 -1.86 -6.61 -9.06
N PHE A 141 -2.13 -6.12 -7.84
CA PHE A 141 -2.90 -6.84 -6.83
C PHE A 141 -4.29 -7.25 -7.34
N TYR A 142 -5.05 -6.33 -7.93
CA TYR A 142 -6.37 -6.67 -8.45
C TYR A 142 -6.31 -7.71 -9.56
N ARG A 143 -5.36 -7.60 -10.49
CA ARG A 143 -5.16 -8.60 -11.54
C ARG A 143 -4.86 -9.99 -10.97
N GLU A 144 -3.94 -10.08 -10.01
CA GLU A 144 -3.54 -11.36 -9.40
C GLU A 144 -4.64 -11.94 -8.51
N ARG A 145 -5.46 -11.07 -7.89
CA ARG A 145 -6.62 -11.47 -7.07
C ARG A 145 -7.76 -12.03 -7.93
N MET A 146 -8.05 -11.43 -9.07
CA MET A 146 -9.10 -11.92 -10.00
C MET A 146 -8.75 -13.30 -10.59
N SER A 147 -7.46 -13.62 -10.70
CA SER A 147 -6.97 -14.95 -11.08
C SER A 147 -6.81 -15.92 -9.90
N ASN A 148 -7.26 -15.55 -8.69
CA ASN A 148 -7.20 -16.36 -7.47
C ASN A 148 -5.80 -16.88 -7.09
N TYR A 149 -4.74 -16.11 -7.34
CA TYR A 149 -3.37 -16.51 -6.96
C TYR A 149 -3.16 -16.55 -5.43
N TYR A 150 -3.70 -15.56 -4.71
CA TYR A 150 -3.53 -15.42 -3.26
C TYR A 150 -4.65 -14.59 -2.61
N GLY A 151 -4.73 -14.64 -1.28
CA GLY A 151 -5.67 -13.87 -0.47
C GLY A 151 -5.19 -12.45 -0.11
N PRO A 152 -6.08 -11.54 0.30
CA PRO A 152 -5.71 -10.18 0.71
C PRO A 152 -4.82 -10.15 1.96
N LEU A 153 -5.03 -11.06 2.92
CA LEU A 153 -4.25 -11.10 4.17
C LEU A 153 -2.77 -11.43 3.95
N PRO A 154 -2.38 -12.49 3.20
CA PRO A 154 -0.99 -12.74 2.81
C PRO A 154 -0.33 -11.55 2.11
N TYR A 155 -1.08 -10.82 1.29
CA TYR A 155 -0.60 -9.64 0.58
C TYR A 155 -0.29 -8.49 1.54
N SER A 156 -1.23 -8.10 2.41
CA SER A 156 -1.00 -7.04 3.39
C SER A 156 0.17 -7.35 4.32
N LEU A 157 0.31 -8.61 4.77
CA LEU A 157 1.43 -9.02 5.60
C LEU A 157 2.76 -9.00 4.83
N SER A 158 2.76 -9.33 3.54
CA SER A 158 3.97 -9.27 2.73
C SER A 158 4.51 -7.85 2.56
N LEU A 159 3.62 -6.86 2.43
CA LEU A 159 3.96 -5.42 2.43
C LEU A 159 4.58 -5.00 3.77
N TRP A 160 3.96 -5.43 4.87
CA TRP A 160 4.46 -5.18 6.21
C TRP A 160 5.88 -5.70 6.40
N PHE A 161 6.13 -6.98 6.07
CA PHE A 161 7.46 -7.58 6.20
C PHE A 161 8.51 -6.93 5.28
N ALA A 162 8.11 -6.44 4.11
CA ALA A 162 9.03 -5.82 3.17
C ALA A 162 9.54 -4.44 3.65
N GLU A 163 8.72 -3.67 4.38
CA GLU A 163 9.11 -2.34 4.88
C GLU A 163 10.05 -2.38 6.09
N ILE A 164 9.91 -3.39 6.98
CA ILE A 164 10.69 -3.51 8.23
C ILE A 164 12.21 -3.25 8.04
N PRO A 165 12.93 -3.94 7.14
CA PRO A 165 14.38 -3.76 7.02
C PRO A 165 14.76 -2.36 6.54
N TYR A 166 13.99 -1.76 5.64
CA TYR A 166 14.29 -0.43 5.10
C TYR A 166 14.01 0.65 6.14
N LEU A 167 12.89 0.55 6.87
CA LEU A 167 12.58 1.45 7.98
C LEU A 167 13.68 1.45 9.04
N ILE A 168 14.14 0.26 9.47
CA ILE A 168 15.21 0.14 10.47
C ILE A 168 16.47 0.88 10.01
N ILE A 169 16.93 0.65 8.77
CA ILE A 169 18.15 1.30 8.25
C ILE A 169 17.98 2.82 8.23
N VAL A 170 16.87 3.30 7.69
CA VAL A 170 16.59 4.73 7.53
C VAL A 170 16.51 5.44 8.88
N ILE A 171 15.90 4.80 9.88
CA ILE A 171 15.77 5.34 11.24
C ILE A 171 17.11 5.35 11.96
N ILE A 172 17.90 4.28 11.85
CA ILE A 172 19.25 4.24 12.41
C ILE A 172 20.08 5.42 11.88
N LEU A 173 20.05 5.65 10.57
CA LEU A 173 20.78 6.74 9.96
C LEU A 173 20.32 8.12 10.46
N PHE A 174 19.00 8.35 10.54
CA PHE A 174 18.43 9.61 10.99
C PHE A 174 18.73 9.88 12.48
N VAL A 175 18.32 8.95 13.34
CA VAL A 175 18.39 9.08 14.80
C VAL A 175 19.83 9.18 15.28
N THR A 176 20.74 8.38 14.71
CA THR A 176 22.16 8.46 15.09
C THR A 176 22.71 9.86 14.83
N ILE A 177 22.45 10.44 13.66
CA ILE A 177 22.96 11.77 13.33
C ILE A 177 22.32 12.85 14.22
N GLU A 178 21.00 12.87 14.33
CA GLU A 178 20.28 13.89 15.10
C GLU A 178 20.65 13.84 16.59
N TYR A 179 20.64 12.65 17.19
CA TYR A 179 20.85 12.47 18.63
C TYR A 179 22.20 13.00 19.10
N TRP A 180 23.26 12.67 18.35
CA TRP A 180 24.62 13.11 18.68
C TRP A 180 24.88 14.59 18.35
N LEU A 181 24.25 15.15 17.31
CA LEU A 181 24.41 16.57 16.97
C LEU A 181 23.72 17.50 17.99
N VAL A 182 22.53 17.13 18.45
CA VAL A 182 21.79 17.89 19.46
C VAL A 182 22.46 17.81 20.83
N GLY A 183 23.18 16.72 21.10
CA GLY A 183 23.89 16.51 22.36
C GLY A 183 22.96 16.07 23.49
N TRP A 184 22.07 15.10 23.21
CA TRP A 184 21.22 14.47 24.23
C TRP A 184 22.03 13.58 25.19
N SER A 185 21.34 12.88 26.09
CA SER A 185 21.93 12.01 27.13
C SER A 185 22.99 11.07 26.55
N ASN A 186 24.10 10.85 27.26
CA ASN A 186 25.11 9.87 26.84
C ASN A 186 24.77 8.44 27.26
N ASP A 187 23.60 8.21 27.87
CA ASP A 187 23.18 6.88 28.28
C ASP A 187 22.70 6.06 27.07
N ALA A 188 23.17 4.81 26.98
CA ALA A 188 22.79 3.92 25.90
C ALA A 188 21.30 3.53 25.97
N GLY A 189 20.73 3.42 27.18
CA GLY A 189 19.31 3.10 27.37
C GLY A 189 18.40 4.17 26.76
N ASP A 190 18.70 5.44 27.04
CA ASP A 190 17.97 6.58 26.47
C ASP A 190 18.06 6.63 24.94
N PHE A 191 19.24 6.35 24.37
CA PHE A 191 19.44 6.30 22.92
C PHE A 191 18.59 5.22 22.25
N PHE A 192 18.66 3.97 22.74
CA PHE A 192 17.89 2.87 22.17
C PHE A 192 16.38 3.06 22.38
N PHE A 193 15.98 3.64 23.51
CA PHE A 193 14.58 3.99 23.75
C PHE A 193 14.07 5.02 22.75
N PHE A 194 14.83 6.11 22.53
CA PHE A 194 14.48 7.13 21.54
C PHE A 194 14.40 6.53 20.12
N MET A 195 15.38 5.72 19.72
CA MET A 195 15.37 5.02 18.43
C MET A 195 14.15 4.10 18.27
N PHE A 196 13.77 3.37 19.32
CA PHE A 196 12.61 2.49 19.31
C PHE A 196 11.30 3.27 19.17
N VAL A 197 11.14 4.36 19.93
CA VAL A 197 9.96 5.24 19.83
C VAL A 197 9.85 5.86 18.45
N PHE A 198 10.97 6.35 17.90
CA PHE A 198 11.04 6.91 16.54
C PHE A 198 10.67 5.85 15.49
N TYR A 199 11.10 4.61 15.67
CA TYR A 199 10.70 3.48 14.83
C TYR A 199 9.21 3.18 14.90
N LEU A 200 8.63 3.09 16.09
CA LEU A 200 7.20 2.84 16.25
C LEU A 200 6.35 3.94 15.61
N TYR A 201 6.73 5.20 15.79
CA TYR A 201 6.03 6.33 15.19
C TYR A 201 6.10 6.28 13.66
N THR A 202 7.32 6.19 13.11
CA THR A 202 7.53 6.21 11.64
C THR A 202 6.89 5.01 10.95
N SER A 203 6.96 3.82 11.57
CA SER A 203 6.30 2.62 11.06
C SER A 203 4.78 2.75 11.09
N SER A 204 4.21 3.30 12.17
CA SER A 204 2.77 3.59 12.25
C SER A 204 2.32 4.53 11.13
N CYS A 205 3.05 5.63 10.88
CA CYS A 205 2.77 6.53 9.76
C CYS A 205 2.83 5.81 8.40
N THR A 206 3.82 4.95 8.21
CA THR A 206 3.98 4.17 6.96
C THR A 206 2.79 3.25 6.72
N TYR A 207 2.35 2.49 7.74
CA TYR A 207 1.22 1.57 7.59
C TYR A 207 -0.13 2.29 7.46
N VAL A 208 -0.29 3.45 8.09
CA VAL A 208 -1.45 4.33 7.83
C VAL A 208 -1.47 4.79 6.38
N GLY A 209 -0.32 5.17 5.80
CA GLY A 209 -0.20 5.52 4.39
C GLY A 209 -0.60 4.36 3.46
N GLN A 210 -0.12 3.16 3.74
CA GLN A 210 -0.52 1.95 3.00
C GLN A 210 -2.02 1.67 3.12
N TRP A 211 -2.60 1.82 4.32
CA TRP A 211 -4.02 1.61 4.54
C TRP A 211 -4.88 2.64 3.77
N MET A 212 -4.47 3.91 3.77
CA MET A 212 -5.13 4.97 3.01
C MET A 212 -5.09 4.72 1.49
N SER A 213 -3.98 4.18 0.98
CA SER A 213 -3.86 3.81 -0.44
C SER A 213 -4.87 2.72 -0.88
N ALA A 214 -5.29 1.87 0.07
CA ALA A 214 -6.28 0.83 -0.16
C ALA A 214 -7.72 1.36 -0.09
N LEU A 215 -8.00 2.35 0.75
CA LEU A 215 -9.33 2.95 0.91
C LEU A 215 -9.71 3.90 -0.24
N MET A 216 -8.72 4.60 -0.79
CA MET A 216 -8.97 5.70 -1.72
C MET A 216 -8.87 5.26 -3.18
N PRO A 217 -9.75 5.72 -4.09
CA PRO A 217 -9.78 5.23 -5.46
C PRO A 217 -8.61 5.73 -6.33
N ASN A 218 -8.07 6.90 -6.02
CA ASN A 218 -7.02 7.55 -6.81
C ASN A 218 -5.92 8.08 -5.89
N GLU A 219 -4.67 8.03 -6.36
CA GLU A 219 -3.48 8.52 -5.67
C GLU A 219 -3.62 10.00 -5.26
N LYS A 220 -4.16 10.85 -6.16
CA LYS A 220 -4.37 12.27 -5.86
C LYS A 220 -5.33 12.50 -4.70
N VAL A 221 -6.42 11.74 -4.67
CA VAL A 221 -7.43 11.82 -3.59
C VAL A 221 -6.83 11.27 -2.30
N ALA A 222 -6.05 10.20 -2.39
CA ALA A 222 -5.36 9.60 -1.26
C ALA A 222 -4.35 10.58 -0.63
N ASN A 223 -3.56 11.29 -1.44
CA ASN A 223 -2.62 12.32 -0.97
C ASN A 223 -3.31 13.46 -0.23
N VAL A 224 -4.47 13.94 -0.72
CA VAL A 224 -5.24 14.98 -0.03
C VAL A 224 -5.81 14.47 1.29
N ALA A 225 -6.38 13.25 1.30
CA ALA A 225 -6.94 12.64 2.50
C ALA A 225 -5.88 12.37 3.57
N VAL A 226 -4.70 11.92 3.14
CA VAL A 226 -3.51 11.78 3.97
C VAL A 226 -3.09 13.11 4.57
N GLY A 227 -2.99 14.17 3.77
CA GLY A 227 -2.61 15.50 4.27
C GLY A 227 -3.59 16.00 5.34
N ALA A 228 -4.90 15.82 5.11
CA ALA A 228 -5.92 16.17 6.09
C ALA A 228 -5.80 15.35 7.38
N LEU A 229 -5.53 14.04 7.27
CA LEU A 229 -5.32 13.17 8.43
C LEU A 229 -4.06 13.55 9.21
N SER A 230 -2.97 13.86 8.53
CA SER A 230 -1.74 14.36 9.15
C SER A 230 -1.98 15.68 9.89
N CYS A 231 -2.74 16.61 9.32
CA CYS A 231 -3.14 17.84 10.02
C CYS A 231 -3.96 17.56 11.28
N LEU A 232 -4.88 16.60 11.24
CA LEU A 232 -5.66 16.19 12.42
C LEU A 232 -4.76 15.58 13.50
N PHE A 233 -3.85 14.67 13.14
CA PHE A 233 -2.92 14.07 14.09
C PHE A 233 -2.02 15.13 14.74
N ASN A 234 -1.56 16.11 13.97
CA ASN A 234 -0.79 17.24 14.48
C ASN A 234 -1.59 18.18 15.38
N LEU A 235 -2.89 18.39 15.10
CA LEU A 235 -3.73 19.22 15.95
C LEU A 235 -3.95 18.61 17.34
N PHE A 236 -3.97 17.27 17.44
CA PHE A 236 -4.22 16.53 18.68
C PHE A 236 -2.96 15.97 19.33
N SER A 237 -1.76 16.32 18.87
CA SER A 237 -0.51 15.79 19.41
C SER A 237 -0.03 16.43 20.71
N GLY A 238 -0.68 17.51 21.19
CA GLY A 238 -0.32 18.20 22.44
C GLY A 238 -0.90 19.60 22.55
#